data_AF-L9XXS0-F1
#
_entry.id   AF-L9XXS0-F1
#
_cell.length_a   1.000
_cell.length_b   1.000
_cell.length_c   1.000
_cell.angle_alpha   90.00
_cell.angle_beta   90.00
_cell.angle_gamma   90.00
#
_symmetry.space_group_name_H-M   'P 1'
#
loop_
_entity.id
_entity.type
_entity.pdbx_description
1 polymer ?
#
loop_
_entity_poly.entity_id
_entity_poly.type
_entity_poly.pdbx_seq_one_letter_code
_entity_poly.pdbx_strand_id
1 'polypeptide(L)'
;MSSYETRRETDRGFGLSRREVAVVGGASGLMAITVALMYAFATTPIAEVNQLVFSVPIVGVLVYGAAITIGDLIAERGVENGSTGTAFVGMAILQVAFAAFGAGVIAFLPAETRVTILGATAIVTAVLLALVSTYVYARSITFEHWGRFSTYGFLGGIVAILVGSFVLSELLLVGFVLIFLGFILRLGYEIWQVRDNRNASVGLQTIGVYVAVAGVFVHVLQLVRAYVLSQQ
;
A
#
# COMPACT_ATOMS: atom_id res chain seq x y z
N MET A 1 23.46 -44.73 -19.85
CA MET A 1 22.01 -44.47 -19.98
C MET A 1 21.69 -43.24 -19.15
N SER A 2 21.32 -42.16 -19.83
CA SER A 2 20.93 -40.87 -19.26
C SER A 2 19.50 -40.96 -18.69
N SER A 3 19.27 -40.44 -17.49
CA SER A 3 17.92 -40.07 -17.02
C SER A 3 18.01 -38.79 -16.19
N TYR A 4 18.35 -37.70 -16.88
CA TYR A 4 17.93 -36.36 -16.48
C TYR A 4 16.70 -36.03 -17.33
N GLU A 5 15.76 -35.25 -16.77
CA GLU A 5 14.40 -34.94 -17.27
C GLU A 5 13.38 -36.02 -16.86
N THR A 6 12.36 -35.79 -16.05
CA THR A 6 11.48 -34.62 -15.88
C THR A 6 10.96 -34.55 -14.43
N ARG A 7 11.43 -33.59 -13.63
CA ARG A 7 10.72 -33.13 -12.42
C ARG A 7 10.22 -31.70 -12.66
N ARG A 8 9.40 -31.55 -13.69
CA ARG A 8 8.67 -30.32 -14.05
C ARG A 8 7.24 -30.73 -14.36
N GLU A 9 6.42 -31.07 -13.35
CA GLU A 9 4.95 -31.02 -13.55
C GLU A 9 4.05 -31.22 -12.31
N THR A 10 4.59 -31.36 -11.09
CA THR A 10 3.75 -31.65 -9.90
C THR A 10 3.74 -30.58 -8.80
N ASP A 11 4.33 -29.40 -9.02
CA ASP A 11 4.40 -28.34 -8.00
C ASP A 11 3.36 -27.21 -8.21
N ARG A 12 2.27 -27.50 -8.93
CA ARG A 12 1.05 -26.67 -8.93
C ARG A 12 0.10 -27.13 -7.82
N GLY A 13 0.65 -27.31 -6.61
CA GLY A 13 -0.15 -27.57 -5.43
C GLY A 13 -1.09 -26.39 -5.15
N PHE A 14 -2.34 -26.69 -4.85
CA PHE A 14 -3.43 -25.74 -4.56
C PHE A 14 -3.23 -25.06 -3.18
N GLY A 15 -2.01 -24.62 -2.88
CA GLY A 15 -1.61 -24.06 -1.59
C GLY A 15 -0.43 -23.11 -1.73
N LEU A 16 -0.41 -22.07 -0.90
CA LEU A 16 0.70 -21.12 -0.84
C LEU A 16 1.97 -21.84 -0.39
N SER A 17 3.08 -21.59 -1.08
CA SER A 17 4.39 -22.00 -0.62
C SER A 17 4.70 -21.35 0.73
N ARG A 18 5.54 -22.01 1.55
CA ARG A 18 5.99 -21.46 2.85
C ARG A 18 6.54 -20.04 2.73
N ARG A 19 7.14 -19.73 1.58
CA ARG A 19 7.67 -18.42 1.21
C ARG A 19 6.57 -17.39 1.00
N GLU A 20 5.56 -17.71 0.19
CA GLU A 20 4.41 -16.83 -0.04
C GLU A 20 3.68 -16.53 1.27
N VAL A 21 3.49 -17.54 2.13
CA VAL A 21 2.93 -17.36 3.47
C VAL A 21 3.77 -16.42 4.32
N ALA A 22 5.11 -16.52 4.25
CA ALA A 22 5.99 -15.62 4.99
C ALA A 22 5.90 -14.16 4.50
N VAL A 23 5.84 -13.94 3.18
CA VAL A 23 5.69 -12.60 2.60
C VAL A 23 4.34 -11.99 2.96
N VAL A 24 3.25 -12.72 2.72
CA VAL A 24 1.89 -12.25 3.00
C VAL A 24 1.69 -12.05 4.50
N GLY A 25 2.18 -12.98 5.32
CA GLY A 25 2.12 -12.88 6.77
C GLY A 25 2.91 -11.69 7.32
N GLY A 26 4.11 -11.45 6.79
CA GLY A 26 4.93 -10.28 7.12
C GLY A 26 4.22 -8.97 6.77
N ALA A 27 3.71 -8.85 5.55
CA ALA A 27 2.99 -7.65 5.11
C ALA A 27 1.71 -7.42 5.93
N SER A 28 0.97 -8.49 6.24
CA SER A 28 -0.22 -8.44 7.09
C SER A 28 0.11 -7.98 8.52
N GLY A 29 1.20 -8.49 9.11
CA GLY A 29 1.66 -8.06 10.43
C GLY A 29 2.05 -6.59 10.45
N LEU A 30 2.78 -6.13 9.43
CA LEU A 30 3.12 -4.72 9.26
C LEU A 30 1.88 -3.85 9.10
N MET A 31 0.88 -4.29 8.33
CA MET A 31 -0.40 -3.57 8.20
C MET A 31 -1.17 -3.48 9.51
N ALA A 32 -1.20 -4.56 10.31
CA ALA A 32 -1.86 -4.52 11.62
C ALA A 32 -1.22 -3.49 12.54
N ILE A 33 0.12 -3.39 12.53
CA ILE A 33 0.86 -2.35 13.26
C ILE A 33 0.48 -0.96 12.73
N THR A 34 0.44 -0.77 11.40
CA THR A 34 0.06 0.52 10.82
C THR A 34 -1.33 0.95 11.25
N VAL A 35 -2.32 0.05 11.21
CA VAL A 35 -3.71 0.35 11.63
C VAL A 35 -3.79 0.70 13.10
N ALA A 36 -3.07 -0.02 13.97
CA ALA A 36 -2.99 0.32 15.38
C ALA A 36 -2.37 1.71 15.61
N LEU A 37 -1.31 2.03 14.87
CA LEU A 37 -0.69 3.36 14.89
C LEU A 37 -1.61 4.44 14.34
N MET A 38 -2.40 4.19 13.30
CA MET A 38 -3.41 5.14 12.80
C MET A 38 -4.39 5.51 13.92
N TYR A 39 -4.90 4.50 14.63
CA TYR A 39 -5.83 4.71 15.75
C TYR A 39 -5.17 5.52 16.88
N ALA A 40 -3.94 5.16 17.25
CA ALA A 40 -3.20 5.87 18.30
C ALA A 40 -2.86 7.32 17.90
N PHE A 41 -2.42 7.55 16.67
CA PHE A 41 -2.05 8.88 16.18
C PHE A 41 -3.27 9.79 16.00
N ALA A 42 -4.47 9.25 15.78
CA ALA A 42 -5.71 10.01 15.68
C ALA A 42 -6.12 10.73 16.98
N THR A 43 -5.52 10.39 18.12
CA THR A 43 -5.68 11.09 19.41
C THR A 43 -4.52 12.02 19.75
N THR A 44 -3.60 12.26 18.81
CA THR A 44 -2.41 13.09 19.02
C THR A 44 -2.42 14.34 18.13
N PRO A 45 -1.57 15.35 18.41
CA PRO A 45 -1.43 16.54 17.56
C PRO A 45 -0.97 16.26 16.12
N ILE A 46 -0.60 15.01 15.78
CA ILE A 46 -0.32 14.60 14.39
C ILE A 46 -1.53 14.87 13.48
N ALA A 47 -2.75 14.86 14.03
CA ALA A 47 -3.96 15.25 13.30
C ALA A 47 -3.93 16.71 12.85
N GLU A 48 -3.42 17.62 13.68
CA GLU A 48 -3.31 19.05 13.35
C GLU A 48 -2.22 19.28 12.30
N VAL A 49 -1.12 18.54 12.39
CA VAL A 49 -0.08 18.53 11.34
C VAL A 49 -0.67 18.12 10.00
N ASN A 50 -1.53 17.09 9.97
CA ASN A 50 -2.21 16.70 8.75
C ASN A 50 -3.08 17.82 8.17
N GLN A 51 -3.85 18.52 9.00
CA GLN A 51 -4.65 19.67 8.52
C GLN A 51 -3.76 20.74 7.91
N LEU A 52 -2.63 21.05 8.55
CA LEU A 52 -1.69 22.06 8.04
C LEU A 52 -1.09 21.63 6.70
N VAL A 53 -0.59 20.40 6.59
CA VAL A 53 0.05 19.91 5.37
C VAL A 53 -0.96 19.77 4.23
N PHE A 54 -2.20 19.34 4.51
CA PHE A 54 -3.27 19.25 3.50
C PHE A 54 -4.08 20.54 3.31
N SER A 55 -3.73 21.65 3.96
CA SER A 55 -4.33 22.96 3.70
C SER A 55 -4.17 23.38 2.23
N VAL A 56 -3.09 22.90 1.60
CA VAL A 56 -2.90 22.89 0.16
C VAL A 56 -2.71 21.42 -0.26
N PRO A 57 -3.66 20.78 -0.97
CA PRO A 57 -3.65 19.33 -1.20
C PRO A 57 -2.35 18.78 -1.80
N ILE A 58 -1.75 19.51 -2.74
CA ILE A 58 -0.46 19.10 -3.33
C ILE A 58 0.68 19.05 -2.30
N VAL A 59 0.70 19.91 -1.28
CA VAL A 59 1.72 19.88 -0.23
C VAL A 59 1.61 18.58 0.57
N GLY A 60 0.39 18.19 0.95
CA GLY A 60 0.08 16.89 1.53
C GLY A 60 0.62 15.72 0.74
N VAL A 61 0.29 15.69 -0.55
CA VAL A 61 0.74 14.61 -1.46
C VAL A 61 2.25 14.57 -1.58
N LEU A 62 2.93 15.71 -1.69
CA LEU A 62 4.38 15.75 -1.79
C LEU A 62 5.07 15.32 -0.50
N VAL A 63 4.59 15.75 0.67
CA VAL A 63 5.17 15.39 1.97
C VAL A 63 5.04 13.89 2.23
N TYR A 64 3.83 13.34 2.10
CA TYR A 64 3.61 11.92 2.33
C TYR A 64 4.21 11.05 1.21
N GLY A 65 4.10 11.49 -0.05
CA GLY A 65 4.72 10.80 -1.18
C GLY A 65 6.24 10.73 -1.06
N ALA A 66 6.89 11.82 -0.64
CA ALA A 66 8.33 11.83 -0.36
C ALA A 66 8.69 10.93 0.82
N ALA A 67 7.96 11.01 1.94
CA ALA A 67 8.20 10.16 3.10
C ALA A 67 8.08 8.67 2.77
N ILE A 68 7.05 8.29 2.00
CA ILE A 68 6.85 6.91 1.55
C ILE A 68 8.00 6.49 0.62
N THR A 69 8.32 7.29 -0.39
CA THR A 69 9.38 6.97 -1.35
C THR A 69 10.74 6.82 -0.67
N ILE A 70 11.08 7.73 0.25
CA ILE A 70 12.34 7.69 1.00
C ILE A 70 12.37 6.48 1.94
N GLY A 71 11.27 6.20 2.66
CA GLY A 71 11.16 5.05 3.54
C GLY A 71 11.33 3.73 2.79
N ASP A 72 10.71 3.59 1.63
CA ASP A 72 10.80 2.43 0.73
C ASP A 72 12.24 2.22 0.28
N LEU A 73 12.89 3.26 -0.25
CA LEU A 73 14.29 3.20 -0.71
C LEU A 73 15.27 2.85 0.42
N ILE A 74 15.07 3.38 1.62
CA ILE A 74 15.90 3.05 2.80
C ILE A 74 15.66 1.60 3.21
N ALA A 75 14.40 1.15 3.25
CA ALA A 75 14.03 -0.20 3.64
C ALA A 75 14.62 -1.24 2.68
N GLU A 76 14.44 -1.03 1.37
CA GLU A 76 14.96 -1.90 0.31
C GLU A 76 16.48 -2.00 0.36
N ARG A 77 17.18 -0.86 0.38
CA ARG A 77 18.65 -0.82 0.51
C ARG A 77 19.12 -1.52 1.78
N GLY A 78 18.39 -1.40 2.87
CA GLY A 78 18.70 -2.10 4.11
C GLY A 78 18.67 -3.62 3.93
N VAL A 79 17.66 -4.15 3.26
CA VAL A 79 17.54 -5.60 2.99
C VAL A 79 18.60 -6.06 1.98
N GLU A 80 18.81 -5.32 0.91
CA GLU A 80 19.81 -5.64 -0.13
C GLU A 80 21.23 -5.71 0.44
N ASN A 81 21.58 -4.78 1.32
CA ASN A 81 22.90 -4.73 1.96
C ASN A 81 23.02 -5.63 3.20
N GLY A 82 21.98 -6.39 3.57
CA GLY A 82 21.96 -7.22 4.78
C GLY A 82 22.00 -6.43 6.09
N SER A 83 21.62 -5.15 6.07
CA SER A 83 21.61 -4.23 7.21
C SER A 83 20.21 -4.15 7.83
N THR A 84 19.96 -4.99 8.84
CA THR A 84 18.68 -5.03 9.58
C THR A 84 18.31 -3.67 10.18
N GLY A 85 19.30 -2.92 10.68
CA GLY A 85 19.05 -1.58 11.25
C GLY A 85 18.56 -0.58 10.21
N THR A 86 19.15 -0.57 9.01
CA THR A 86 18.72 0.32 7.92
C THR A 86 17.34 -0.09 7.41
N ALA A 87 17.09 -1.39 7.26
CA ALA A 87 15.78 -1.91 6.87
C ALA A 87 14.68 -1.49 7.87
N PHE A 88 14.98 -1.60 9.17
CA PHE A 88 14.08 -1.19 10.24
C PHE A 88 13.78 0.31 10.22
N VAL A 89 14.79 1.17 9.99
CA VAL A 89 14.58 2.62 9.89
C VAL A 89 13.66 2.96 8.73
N GLY A 90 13.89 2.39 7.54
CA GLY A 90 13.02 2.59 6.39
C GLY A 90 11.58 2.15 6.67
N MET A 91 11.43 0.98 7.30
CA MET A 91 10.13 0.47 7.73
C MET A 91 9.44 1.36 8.75
N ALA A 92 10.17 1.92 9.72
CA ALA A 92 9.61 2.85 10.70
C ALA A 92 9.12 4.14 10.02
N ILE A 93 9.85 4.66 9.03
CA ILE A 93 9.43 5.82 8.24
C ILE A 93 8.13 5.50 7.49
N LEU A 94 8.06 4.36 6.81
CA LEU A 94 6.85 3.93 6.09
C LEU A 94 5.65 3.80 7.04
N GLN A 95 5.85 3.13 8.19
CA GLN A 95 4.83 2.92 9.22
C GLN A 95 4.29 4.26 9.73
N VAL A 96 5.18 5.20 10.07
CA VAL A 96 4.79 6.53 10.53
C VAL A 96 4.09 7.32 9.44
N ALA A 97 4.57 7.28 8.20
CA ALA A 97 3.97 8.00 7.08
C ALA A 97 2.53 7.53 6.81
N PHE A 98 2.31 6.22 6.63
CA PHE A 98 0.96 5.69 6.43
C PHE A 98 0.08 5.86 7.65
N ALA A 99 0.61 5.64 8.86
CA ALA A 99 -0.15 5.80 10.09
C ALA A 99 -0.59 7.26 10.31
N ALA A 100 0.30 8.22 10.10
CA ALA A 100 -0.01 9.63 10.24
C ALA A 100 -1.03 10.07 9.18
N PHE A 101 -0.89 9.65 7.92
CA PHE A 101 -1.87 9.94 6.88
C PHE A 101 -3.26 9.39 7.25
N GLY A 102 -3.33 8.11 7.61
CA GLY A 102 -4.60 7.47 7.99
C GLY A 102 -5.22 8.08 9.25
N ALA A 103 -4.40 8.45 10.23
CA ALA A 103 -4.83 9.17 11.42
C ALA A 103 -5.48 10.52 11.08
N GLY A 104 -4.88 11.28 10.15
CA GLY A 104 -5.44 12.54 9.65
C GLY A 104 -6.85 12.38 9.05
N VAL A 105 -7.10 11.26 8.37
CA VAL A 105 -8.42 10.95 7.80
C VAL A 105 -9.48 10.73 8.89
N ILE A 106 -9.13 10.09 10.01
CA ILE A 106 -10.09 9.69 11.06
C ILE A 106 -10.10 10.56 12.32
N ALA A 107 -9.19 11.53 12.43
CA ALA A 107 -8.97 12.31 13.66
C ALA A 107 -10.22 13.04 14.18
N PHE A 108 -11.08 13.53 13.28
CA PHE A 108 -12.27 14.31 13.64
C PHE A 108 -13.51 13.47 13.90
N LEU A 109 -13.37 12.15 13.94
CA LEU A 109 -14.47 11.22 14.15
C LEU A 109 -14.55 10.79 15.63
N PRO A 110 -15.75 10.50 16.16
CA PRO A 110 -15.90 9.86 17.46
C PRO A 110 -15.14 8.53 17.52
N ALA A 111 -14.62 8.16 18.69
CA ALA A 111 -13.78 6.95 18.86
C ALA A 111 -14.46 5.67 18.36
N GLU A 112 -15.76 5.50 18.64
CA GLU A 112 -16.56 4.36 18.18
C GLU A 112 -16.59 4.29 16.64
N THR A 113 -16.83 5.43 15.98
CA THR A 113 -16.86 5.52 14.51
C THR A 113 -15.50 5.23 13.89
N ARG A 114 -14.39 5.60 14.55
CA ARG A 114 -13.03 5.28 14.07
C ARG A 114 -12.81 3.78 13.96
N VAL A 115 -13.21 3.02 14.99
CA VAL A 115 -13.06 1.56 14.99
C VAL A 115 -13.89 0.92 13.88
N THR A 116 -15.15 1.36 13.71
CA THR A 116 -16.02 0.89 12.64
C THR A 116 -15.43 1.16 11.25
N ILE A 117 -14.93 2.37 11.01
CA ILE A 117 -14.33 2.74 9.72
C ILE A 117 -13.04 1.98 9.46
N LEU A 118 -12.14 1.83 10.44
CA LEU A 118 -10.92 1.05 10.29
C LEU A 118 -11.21 -0.43 10.02
N GLY A 119 -12.19 -1.01 10.73
CA GLY A 119 -12.63 -2.38 10.53
C GLY A 119 -13.22 -2.61 9.13
N ALA A 120 -14.14 -1.74 8.70
CA ALA A 120 -14.71 -1.79 7.36
C ALA A 120 -13.64 -1.60 6.27
N THR A 121 -12.69 -0.68 6.48
CA THR A 121 -11.56 -0.46 5.56
C THR A 121 -10.68 -1.71 5.43
N ALA A 122 -10.39 -2.38 6.55
CA ALA A 122 -9.63 -3.63 6.55
C ALA A 122 -10.34 -4.73 5.75
N ILE A 123 -11.66 -4.87 5.92
CA ILE A 123 -12.46 -5.85 5.16
C ILE A 123 -12.43 -5.53 3.67
N VAL A 124 -12.73 -4.30 3.28
CA VAL A 124 -12.75 -3.89 1.85
C VAL A 124 -11.36 -4.05 1.22
N THR A 125 -10.30 -3.67 1.94
CA THR A 125 -8.92 -3.84 1.47
C THR A 125 -8.56 -5.32 1.32
N ALA A 126 -8.96 -6.18 2.26
CA ALA A 126 -8.73 -7.62 2.17
C ALA A 126 -9.47 -8.24 0.98
N VAL A 127 -10.69 -7.79 0.69
CA VAL A 127 -11.45 -8.21 -0.51
C VAL A 127 -10.73 -7.77 -1.78
N LEU A 128 -10.28 -6.51 -1.87
CA LEU A 128 -9.51 -6.03 -3.03
C LEU A 128 -8.20 -6.82 -3.21
N LEU A 129 -7.48 -7.07 -2.13
CA LEU A 129 -6.27 -7.90 -2.13
C LEU A 129 -6.56 -9.31 -2.65
N ALA A 130 -7.64 -9.94 -2.17
CA ALA A 130 -8.06 -11.26 -2.63
C ALA A 130 -8.41 -11.25 -4.12
N LEU A 131 -9.18 -10.28 -4.60
CA LEU A 131 -9.56 -10.15 -6.00
C LEU A 131 -8.34 -9.95 -6.91
N VAL A 132 -7.43 -9.03 -6.56
CA VAL A 132 -6.21 -8.78 -7.32
C VAL A 132 -5.31 -10.03 -7.29
N SER A 133 -5.15 -10.67 -6.13
CA SER A 133 -4.37 -11.89 -6.01
C SER A 133 -4.94 -13.00 -6.88
N THR A 134 -6.24 -13.27 -6.78
CA THR A 134 -6.92 -14.27 -7.62
C THR A 134 -6.73 -13.96 -9.09
N TYR A 135 -6.89 -12.71 -9.52
CA TYR A 135 -6.69 -12.32 -10.91
C TYR A 135 -5.26 -12.59 -11.40
N VAL A 136 -4.25 -12.22 -10.61
CA VAL A 136 -2.84 -12.47 -10.94
C VAL A 136 -2.56 -13.97 -11.00
N TYR A 137 -2.90 -14.74 -9.96
CA TYR A 137 -2.61 -16.19 -9.91
C TYR A 137 -3.41 -17.01 -10.92
N ALA A 138 -4.61 -16.55 -11.34
CA ALA A 138 -5.41 -17.23 -12.35
C ALA A 138 -4.89 -17.07 -13.78
N ARG A 139 -3.91 -16.18 -14.02
CA ARG A 139 -3.40 -15.87 -15.36
C ARG A 139 -1.93 -16.30 -15.49
N SER A 140 -1.59 -16.99 -16.57
CA SER A 140 -0.21 -17.38 -16.91
C SER A 140 0.60 -16.29 -17.62
N ILE A 141 0.11 -15.05 -17.65
CA ILE A 141 0.80 -13.91 -18.28
C ILE A 141 1.75 -13.21 -17.31
N THR A 142 2.62 -12.36 -17.85
CA THR A 142 3.47 -11.46 -17.07
C THR A 142 2.71 -10.18 -16.71
N PHE A 143 3.01 -9.62 -15.54
CA PHE A 143 2.41 -8.38 -15.05
C PHE A 143 3.44 -7.26 -14.86
N GLU A 144 4.62 -7.38 -15.47
CA GLU A 144 5.69 -6.38 -15.38
C GLU A 144 5.22 -4.96 -15.76
N HIS A 145 4.37 -4.87 -16.79
CA HIS A 145 3.83 -3.59 -17.25
C HIS A 145 2.92 -2.89 -16.22
N TRP A 146 2.37 -3.61 -15.23
CA TRP A 146 1.57 -3.00 -14.15
C TRP A 146 2.42 -2.11 -13.25
N GLY A 147 3.70 -2.44 -13.04
CA GLY A 147 4.63 -1.58 -12.32
C GLY A 147 4.83 -0.24 -13.03
N ARG A 148 4.99 -0.26 -14.36
CA ARG A 148 5.12 0.98 -15.16
C ARG A 148 3.83 1.79 -15.17
N PHE A 149 2.68 1.13 -15.33
CA PHE A 149 1.38 1.80 -15.30
C PHE A 149 1.07 2.39 -13.92
N SER A 150 1.52 1.74 -12.86
CA SER A 150 1.45 2.28 -11.50
C SER A 150 2.20 3.62 -11.39
N THR A 151 3.43 3.69 -11.92
CA THR A 151 4.20 4.94 -11.97
C THR A 151 3.46 6.04 -12.75
N TYR A 152 2.84 5.71 -13.88
CA TYR A 152 2.03 6.68 -14.63
C TYR A 152 0.80 7.15 -13.84
N GLY A 153 0.15 6.24 -13.10
CA GLY A 153 -0.95 6.58 -12.19
C GLY A 153 -0.50 7.55 -11.10
N PHE A 154 0.65 7.31 -10.47
CA PHE A 154 1.19 8.22 -9.45
C PHE A 154 1.57 9.59 -10.02
N LEU A 155 2.34 9.63 -11.11
CA LEU A 155 2.76 10.89 -11.73
C LEU A 155 1.56 11.69 -12.27
N GLY A 156 0.65 11.03 -12.98
CA GLY A 156 -0.58 11.64 -13.48
C GLY A 156 -1.45 12.15 -12.34
N GLY A 157 -1.55 11.38 -11.25
CA GLY A 157 -2.27 11.78 -10.04
C GLY A 157 -1.67 13.00 -9.36
N ILE A 158 -0.34 13.05 -9.20
CA ILE A 158 0.36 14.21 -8.63
C ILE A 158 0.13 15.46 -9.50
N VAL A 159 0.24 15.34 -10.82
CA VAL A 159 -0.02 16.46 -11.75
C VAL A 159 -1.47 16.93 -11.65
N ALA A 160 -2.44 16.02 -11.62
CA ALA A 160 -3.85 16.35 -11.47
C ALA A 160 -4.12 17.06 -10.14
N ILE A 161 -3.51 16.62 -9.04
CA ILE A 161 -3.64 17.28 -7.73
C ILE A 161 -2.96 18.64 -7.70
N LEU A 162 -1.80 18.79 -8.36
CA LEU A 162 -1.12 20.07 -8.51
C LEU A 162 -2.03 21.08 -9.20
N VAL A 163 -2.60 20.74 -10.36
CA VAL A 163 -3.52 21.62 -11.09
C VAL A 163 -4.81 21.81 -10.30
N GLY A 164 -5.33 20.77 -9.67
CA GLY A 164 -6.55 20.84 -8.85
C GLY A 164 -6.42 21.66 -7.58
N SER A 165 -5.20 21.85 -7.06
CA SER A 165 -4.94 22.69 -5.90
C SER A 165 -5.03 24.19 -6.19
N PHE A 166 -4.89 24.60 -7.46
CA PHE A 166 -4.76 26.02 -7.82
C PHE A 166 -5.69 26.49 -8.95
N VAL A 167 -6.18 25.57 -9.79
CA VAL A 167 -6.87 25.93 -11.05
C VAL A 167 -8.29 25.33 -11.13
N LEU A 168 -8.42 24.00 -11.03
CA LEU A 168 -9.69 23.28 -11.24
C LEU A 168 -9.90 22.19 -10.18
N SER A 169 -10.66 22.47 -9.13
CA SER A 169 -10.80 21.59 -7.97
C SER A 169 -11.36 20.21 -8.28
N GLU A 170 -12.10 20.05 -9.39
CA GLU A 170 -12.59 18.76 -9.88
C GLU A 170 -11.45 17.79 -10.21
N LEU A 171 -10.26 18.31 -10.55
CA LEU A 171 -9.08 17.49 -10.81
C LEU A 171 -8.51 16.84 -9.54
N LEU A 172 -8.90 17.28 -8.34
CA LEU A 172 -8.52 16.59 -7.11
C LEU A 172 -9.11 15.18 -7.05
N LEU A 173 -10.36 15.00 -7.51
CA LEU A 173 -10.98 13.68 -7.59
C LEU A 173 -10.27 12.81 -8.64
N VAL A 174 -9.95 13.38 -9.81
CA VAL A 174 -9.17 12.68 -10.84
C VAL A 174 -7.81 12.24 -10.28
N GLY A 175 -7.15 13.12 -9.54
CA GLY A 175 -5.91 12.86 -8.84
C GLY A 175 -6.00 11.70 -7.85
N PHE A 176 -7.02 11.72 -6.97
CA PHE A 176 -7.31 10.64 -6.05
C PHE A 176 -7.50 9.30 -6.79
N VAL A 177 -8.29 9.27 -7.86
CA VAL A 177 -8.55 8.05 -8.65
C VAL A 177 -7.26 7.53 -9.28
N LEU A 178 -6.43 8.40 -9.86
CA LEU A 178 -5.19 8.01 -10.51
C LEU A 178 -4.16 7.44 -9.51
N ILE A 179 -4.01 8.06 -8.34
CA ILE A 179 -3.12 7.52 -7.28
C ILE A 179 -3.66 6.20 -6.75
N PHE A 180 -4.97 6.08 -6.54
CA PHE A 180 -5.57 4.84 -6.08
C PHE A 180 -5.38 3.69 -7.08
N LEU A 181 -5.64 3.95 -8.37
CA LEU A 181 -5.33 3.01 -9.44
C LEU A 181 -3.84 2.68 -9.49
N GLY A 182 -2.96 3.66 -9.27
CA GLY A 182 -1.53 3.47 -9.12
C GLY A 182 -1.19 2.42 -8.05
N PHE A 183 -1.82 2.49 -6.88
CA PHE A 183 -1.61 1.50 -5.82
C PHE A 183 -2.23 0.13 -6.12
N ILE A 184 -3.39 0.06 -6.78
CA ILE A 184 -3.98 -1.23 -7.21
C ILE A 184 -3.07 -1.93 -8.23
N LEU A 185 -2.54 -1.18 -9.19
CA LEU A 185 -1.60 -1.69 -10.19
C LEU A 185 -0.28 -2.11 -9.54
N ARG A 186 0.23 -1.33 -8.58
CA ARG A 186 1.41 -1.71 -7.79
C ARG A 186 1.14 -3.01 -7.04
N LEU A 187 -0.02 -3.14 -6.40
CA LEU A 187 -0.38 -4.35 -5.66
C LEU A 187 -0.36 -5.59 -6.56
N GLY A 188 -0.96 -5.51 -7.76
CA GLY A 188 -0.90 -6.61 -8.72
C GLY A 188 0.52 -6.94 -9.18
N TYR A 189 1.35 -5.92 -9.41
CA TYR A 189 2.76 -6.09 -9.74
C TYR A 189 3.55 -6.79 -8.62
N GLU A 190 3.39 -6.36 -7.36
CA GLU A 190 4.09 -6.96 -6.21
C GLU A 190 3.66 -8.41 -5.98
N ILE A 191 2.36 -8.70 -6.09
CA ILE A 191 1.85 -10.08 -5.99
C ILE A 191 2.43 -10.96 -7.11
N TRP A 192 2.53 -10.42 -8.33
CA TRP A 192 3.15 -11.12 -9.44
C TRP A 192 4.64 -11.38 -9.20
N GLN A 193 5.38 -10.41 -8.65
CA GLN A 193 6.78 -10.60 -8.25
C GLN A 193 6.92 -11.69 -7.18
N VAL A 194 5.98 -11.77 -6.23
CA VAL A 194 5.95 -12.87 -5.24
C VAL A 194 5.80 -14.24 -5.91
N ARG A 195 4.92 -14.34 -6.91
CA ARG A 195 4.63 -15.58 -7.64
C ARG A 195 5.80 -16.03 -8.53
N ASP A 196 6.32 -15.12 -9.36
CA ASP A 196 7.24 -15.44 -10.46
C ASP A 196 8.71 -15.23 -10.08
N ASN A 197 9.03 -14.25 -9.24
CA ASN A 197 10.41 -13.95 -8.83
C ASN A 197 10.76 -14.62 -7.49
N ARG A 198 10.79 -15.95 -7.49
CA ARG A 198 11.00 -16.76 -6.27
C ARG A 198 12.40 -16.63 -5.66
N ASN A 199 13.37 -16.17 -6.45
CA ASN A 199 14.76 -15.97 -6.01
C ASN A 199 14.98 -14.63 -5.29
N ALA A 200 14.03 -13.69 -5.39
CA ALA A 200 14.11 -12.44 -4.65
C ALA A 200 13.98 -12.67 -3.14
N SER A 201 14.55 -11.74 -2.35
CA SER A 201 14.50 -11.85 -0.90
C SER A 201 13.07 -11.73 -0.38
N VAL A 202 12.75 -12.53 0.64
CA VAL A 202 11.44 -12.47 1.32
C VAL A 202 11.21 -11.09 1.93
N GLY A 203 12.27 -10.46 2.46
CA GLY A 203 12.20 -9.12 3.04
C GLY A 203 11.79 -8.06 2.02
N LEU A 204 12.42 -8.02 0.84
CA LEU A 204 12.09 -7.04 -0.21
C LEU A 204 10.64 -7.19 -0.67
N GLN A 205 10.21 -8.42 -0.90
CA GLN A 205 8.82 -8.66 -1.30
C GLN A 205 7.81 -8.34 -0.20
N THR A 206 8.18 -8.55 1.07
CA THR A 206 7.35 -8.16 2.21
C THR A 206 7.15 -6.65 2.25
N ILE A 207 8.23 -5.87 2.03
CA ILE A 207 8.19 -4.41 1.97
C ILE A 207 7.31 -3.96 0.80
N GLY A 208 7.56 -4.47 -0.41
CA GLY A 208 6.79 -4.10 -1.60
C GLY A 208 5.29 -4.36 -1.45
N VAL A 209 4.91 -5.58 -1.02
CA VAL A 209 3.51 -5.94 -0.76
C VAL A 209 2.91 -5.06 0.33
N TYR A 210 3.64 -4.82 1.42
CA TYR A 210 3.19 -3.92 2.50
C TYR A 210 2.89 -2.52 1.98
N VAL A 211 3.82 -1.88 1.26
CA VAL A 211 3.65 -0.51 0.73
C VAL A 211 2.46 -0.44 -0.21
N ALA A 212 2.29 -1.44 -1.08
CA ALA A 212 1.15 -1.50 -1.99
C ALA A 212 -0.19 -1.65 -1.25
N VAL A 213 -0.27 -2.57 -0.28
CA VAL A 213 -1.48 -2.78 0.53
C VAL A 213 -1.79 -1.55 1.39
N ALA A 214 -0.78 -0.93 2.01
CA ALA A 214 -0.94 0.28 2.82
C ALA A 214 -1.48 1.45 1.98
N GLY A 215 -0.95 1.62 0.76
CA GLY A 215 -1.45 2.61 -0.18
C GLY A 215 -2.90 2.38 -0.60
N VAL A 216 -3.28 1.14 -0.93
CA VAL A 216 -4.69 0.78 -1.18
C VAL A 216 -5.54 1.07 0.06
N PHE A 217 -5.09 0.65 1.23
CA PHE A 217 -5.81 0.79 2.50
C PHE A 217 -6.16 2.24 2.79
N VAL A 218 -5.21 3.18 2.68
CA VAL A 218 -5.47 4.58 3.01
C VAL A 218 -6.42 5.27 2.03
N HIS A 219 -6.49 4.83 0.77
CA HIS A 219 -7.47 5.34 -0.19
C HIS A 219 -8.86 4.74 0.07
N VAL A 220 -8.93 3.44 0.37
CA VAL A 220 -10.17 2.80 0.82
C VAL A 220 -10.67 3.45 2.10
N LEU A 221 -9.79 3.83 3.03
CA LEU A 221 -10.13 4.52 4.27
C LEU A 221 -10.89 5.82 4.01
N GLN A 222 -10.41 6.62 3.04
CA GLN A 222 -11.07 7.86 2.64
C GLN A 222 -12.46 7.60 2.05
N LEU A 223 -12.61 6.57 1.22
CA LEU A 223 -13.90 6.18 0.62
C LEU A 223 -14.88 5.67 1.67
N VAL A 224 -14.45 4.77 2.55
CA VAL A 224 -15.28 4.21 3.62
C VAL A 224 -15.72 5.33 4.57
N ARG A 225 -14.80 6.23 4.95
CA ARG A 225 -15.16 7.42 5.72
C ARG A 225 -16.23 8.25 5.02
N ALA A 226 -16.03 8.58 3.74
CA ALA A 226 -16.99 9.38 2.98
C ALA A 226 -18.36 8.70 2.92
N TYR A 227 -18.40 7.39 2.70
CA TYR A 227 -19.63 6.60 2.69
C TYR A 227 -20.33 6.57 4.06
N VAL A 228 -19.61 6.29 5.15
CA VAL A 228 -20.21 6.25 6.49
C VAL A 228 -20.79 7.61 6.88
N LEU A 229 -20.10 8.71 6.54
CA LEU A 229 -20.58 10.06 6.81
C LEU A 229 -21.78 10.46 5.95
N SER A 230 -21.97 9.88 4.76
CA SER A 230 -23.14 10.16 3.92
C SER A 230 -24.41 9.43 4.36
N GLN A 231 -24.32 8.49 5.30
CA GLN A 231 -25.46 7.75 5.85
C GLN A 231 -26.04 8.38 7.14
N GLN A 232 -25.43 9.48 7.61
CA GLN A 232 -25.87 10.26 8.77
C GLN A 232 -26.63 11.50 8.30
#